data_AF-A0A3S9WE98-F1
#
_entry.id   AF-A0A3S9WE98-F1
#
_cell.length_a   1.000
_cell.length_b   1.000
_cell.length_c   1.000
_cell.angle_alpha   90.00
_cell.angle_beta   90.00
_cell.angle_gamma   90.00
#
_symmetry.space_group_name_H-M   'P 1'
#
loop_
_entity.id
_entity.type
_entity.pdbx_description
1 polymer ?
#
loop_
_entity_poly.entity_id
_entity_poly.type
_entity_poly.pdbx_seq_one_letter_code
_entity_poly.pdbx_strand_id
1 'polypeptide(L)'
;MSSSDSLTPVPVPRTGVMIGIADPVEQARAELKAALAAIEEKANVPRRVSRATDETIAKARRFSRENQNETLAIIVGGAALIGVLVWGAVRAYTR
;
A
#
# COMPACT_ATOMS: atom_id res chain seq x y z
N MET A 1 49.40 -41.20 25.69
CA MET A 1 49.37 -39.82 25.13
C MET A 1 47.94 -39.48 24.78
N SER A 2 47.34 -38.52 25.50
CA SER A 2 45.98 -38.03 25.24
C SER A 2 46.12 -36.63 24.64
N SER A 3 45.82 -36.48 23.35
CA SER A 3 45.76 -35.16 22.69
C SER A 3 44.30 -34.74 22.68
N SER A 4 43.93 -33.91 23.65
CA SER A 4 42.67 -33.17 23.64
C SER A 4 42.78 -32.04 22.61
N ASP A 5 42.21 -32.27 21.43
CA ASP A 5 42.10 -31.25 20.38
C ASP A 5 41.06 -30.21 20.81
N SER A 6 41.54 -29.05 21.22
CA SER A 6 40.73 -27.94 21.70
C SER A 6 40.04 -27.27 20.53
N LEU A 7 38.73 -27.50 20.37
CA LEU A 7 37.85 -26.74 19.47
C LEU A 7 37.70 -25.30 19.98
N THR A 8 38.72 -24.46 19.76
CA THR A 8 38.64 -23.03 20.04
C THR A 8 37.69 -22.37 19.04
N PRO A 9 36.60 -21.71 19.49
CA PRO A 9 35.70 -20.99 18.60
C PRO A 9 36.47 -19.81 17.96
N VAL A 10 36.59 -19.83 16.63
CA VAL A 10 37.25 -18.76 15.87
C VAL A 10 36.48 -17.45 16.10
N PRO A 11 37.13 -16.38 16.58
CA PRO A 11 36.48 -15.09 16.80
C PRO A 11 36.04 -14.51 15.46
N VAL A 12 34.74 -14.50 15.21
CA VAL A 12 34.17 -13.86 14.03
C VAL A 12 33.98 -12.36 14.35
N PRO A 13 34.47 -11.43 13.49
CA PRO A 13 34.21 -10.01 13.66
C PRO A 13 32.70 -9.73 13.76
N ARG A 14 32.28 -8.64 14.40
CA ARG A 14 30.85 -8.28 14.54
C ARG A 14 30.15 -8.05 13.18
N THR A 15 30.92 -7.86 12.12
CA THR A 15 30.49 -7.75 10.71
C THR A 15 30.88 -8.96 9.86
N GLY A 16 31.48 -9.98 10.47
CA GLY A 16 31.91 -11.19 9.77
C GLY A 16 30.72 -12.08 9.49
N VAL A 17 30.56 -12.47 8.24
CA VAL A 17 29.50 -13.38 7.81
C VAL A 17 30.01 -14.82 7.88
N MET A 18 29.14 -15.75 8.25
CA MET A 18 29.46 -17.18 8.37
C MET A 18 29.95 -17.73 7.01
N ILE A 19 31.16 -18.29 7.00
CA ILE A 19 31.77 -18.86 5.80
C ILE A 19 31.00 -20.15 5.45
N GLY A 20 30.23 -20.11 4.36
CA GLY A 20 29.34 -21.21 3.95
C GLY A 20 28.10 -20.76 3.17
N ILE A 21 27.78 -19.46 3.19
CA ILE A 21 26.74 -18.87 2.32
C ILE A 21 27.42 -18.41 1.02
N ALA A 22 26.91 -18.83 -0.13
CA ALA A 22 27.54 -18.55 -1.43
C ALA A 22 27.59 -17.04 -1.76
N ASP A 23 26.53 -16.29 -1.39
CA ASP A 23 26.49 -14.83 -1.50
C ASP A 23 25.58 -14.22 -0.42
N PRO A 24 26.13 -13.91 0.78
CA PRO A 24 25.34 -13.38 1.87
C PRO A 24 24.84 -11.95 1.62
N VAL A 25 25.51 -11.19 0.77
CA VAL A 25 25.12 -9.81 0.45
C VAL A 25 23.89 -9.82 -0.44
N GLU A 26 23.86 -10.70 -1.44
CA GLU A 26 22.71 -10.83 -2.32
C GLU A 26 21.47 -11.35 -1.58
N GLN A 27 21.66 -12.27 -0.63
CA GLN A 27 20.57 -12.71 0.24
C GLN A 27 20.02 -11.55 1.10
N ALA A 28 20.89 -10.77 1.75
CA ALA A 28 20.45 -9.63 2.56
C ALA A 28 19.72 -8.55 1.72
N ARG A 29 20.16 -8.33 0.46
CA ARG A 29 19.47 -7.45 -0.48
C ARG A 29 18.11 -7.99 -0.90
N ALA A 30 18.02 -9.29 -1.17
CA ALA A 30 16.77 -9.95 -1.51
C ALA A 30 15.75 -9.86 -0.36
N GLU A 31 16.18 -10.08 0.88
CA GLU A 31 15.34 -9.98 2.07
C GLU A 31 14.88 -8.54 2.33
N LEU A 32 15.76 -7.54 2.21
CA LEU A 32 15.40 -6.12 2.34
C LEU A 32 14.40 -5.68 1.26
N LYS A 33 14.62 -6.11 0.01
CA LYS A 33 13.72 -5.82 -1.11
C LYS A 33 12.36 -6.50 -0.92
N ALA A 34 12.33 -7.71 -0.39
CA ALA A 34 11.10 -8.41 -0.06
C ALA A 34 10.34 -7.73 1.08
N ALA A 35 11.04 -7.29 2.13
CA ALA A 35 10.44 -6.53 3.23
C ALA A 35 9.88 -5.18 2.77
N LEU A 36 10.61 -4.45 1.91
CA LEU A 36 10.14 -3.21 1.30
C LEU A 36 8.95 -3.44 0.38
N ALA A 37 8.94 -4.50 -0.42
CA ALA A 37 7.79 -4.85 -1.25
C ALA A 37 6.56 -5.20 -0.42
N ALA A 38 6.73 -5.88 0.72
CA ALA A 38 5.65 -6.19 1.65
C ALA A 38 5.11 -4.93 2.35
N ILE A 39 5.98 -3.96 2.67
CA ILE A 39 5.56 -2.63 3.17
C ILE A 39 4.88 -1.84 2.05
N GLU A 40 5.38 -1.89 0.82
CA GLU A 40 4.76 -1.26 -0.34
C GLU A 40 3.36 -1.82 -0.57
N GLU A 41 3.17 -3.14 -0.50
CA GLU A 41 1.86 -3.79 -0.60
C GLU A 41 0.89 -3.32 0.50
N LYS A 42 1.39 -3.16 1.74
CA LYS A 42 0.57 -2.72 2.87
C LYS A 42 0.30 -1.21 2.87
N ALA A 43 1.21 -0.41 2.31
CA ALA A 43 1.04 1.03 2.06
C ALA A 43 0.31 1.32 0.74
N ASN A 44 -0.04 0.29 -0.03
CA ASN A 44 -0.67 0.38 -1.36
C ASN A 44 -2.16 0.78 -1.33
N VAL A 45 -2.56 1.59 -0.35
CA VAL A 45 -3.85 2.27 -0.37
C VAL A 45 -4.07 2.98 -1.71
N PRO A 46 -3.07 3.64 -2.34
CA PRO A 46 -3.26 4.27 -3.65
C PRO A 46 -3.69 3.30 -4.75
N ARG A 47 -3.04 2.14 -4.94
CA ARG A 47 -3.52 1.18 -5.97
C ARG A 47 -4.85 0.54 -5.58
N ARG A 48 -5.12 0.31 -4.29
CA ARG A 48 -6.42 -0.22 -3.85
C ARG A 48 -7.54 0.77 -4.15
N VAL A 49 -7.32 2.06 -3.88
CA VAL A 49 -8.23 3.15 -4.22
C VAL A 49 -8.35 3.29 -5.73
N SER A 50 -7.25 3.22 -6.49
CA SER A 50 -7.27 3.27 -7.95
C SER A 50 -8.13 2.14 -8.52
N ARG A 51 -7.92 0.89 -8.10
CA ARG A 51 -8.72 -0.25 -8.56
C ARG A 51 -10.19 -0.09 -8.21
N ALA A 52 -10.51 0.27 -6.96
CA ALA A 52 -11.89 0.51 -6.54
C ALA A 52 -12.54 1.66 -7.33
N THR A 53 -11.77 2.69 -7.66
CA THR A 53 -12.21 3.82 -8.49
C THR A 53 -12.48 3.36 -9.91
N ASP A 54 -11.57 2.61 -10.53
CA ASP A 54 -11.70 2.09 -11.89
C ASP A 54 -12.94 1.19 -12.03
N GLU A 55 -13.16 0.29 -11.07
CA GLU A 55 -14.36 -0.56 -11.01
C GLU A 55 -15.64 0.28 -10.87
N THR A 56 -15.61 1.32 -10.03
CA THR A 56 -16.74 2.23 -9.84
C THR A 56 -17.04 3.03 -11.11
N ILE A 57 -16.01 3.56 -11.79
CA ILE A 57 -16.14 4.26 -13.06
C ILE A 57 -16.74 3.34 -14.11
N ALA A 58 -16.24 2.10 -14.23
CA ALA A 58 -16.76 1.14 -15.19
C ALA A 58 -18.26 0.85 -14.95
N LYS A 59 -18.67 0.70 -13.69
CA LYS A 59 -20.06 0.50 -13.30
C LYS A 59 -20.93 1.73 -13.59
N ALA A 60 -20.47 2.92 -13.22
CA ALA A 60 -21.16 4.18 -13.50
C ALA A 60 -21.34 4.40 -15.01
N ARG A 61 -20.34 4.07 -15.81
CA ARG A 61 -20.41 4.19 -17.28
C ARG A 61 -21.42 3.23 -17.91
N ARG A 62 -21.63 2.05 -17.33
CA ARG A 62 -22.68 1.11 -17.76
C ARG A 62 -24.06 1.66 -17.39
N PHE A 63 -24.24 2.04 -16.12
CA PHE A 63 -25.49 2.62 -15.63
C PHE A 63 -25.92 3.86 -16.41
N SER A 64 -24.98 4.75 -16.74
CA SER A 64 -25.25 5.96 -17.51
C SER A 64 -25.72 5.71 -18.95
N ARG A 65 -25.31 4.59 -19.56
CA ARG A 65 -25.75 4.24 -20.92
C ARG A 65 -27.15 3.65 -20.93
N GLU A 66 -27.54 2.97 -19.85
CA GLU A 66 -28.85 2.34 -19.71
C GLU A 66 -29.91 3.35 -19.26
N ASN A 67 -29.55 4.31 -18.38
CA ASN A 67 -30.49 5.23 -17.73
C ASN A 67 -30.00 6.68 -17.78
N GLN A 68 -30.07 7.32 -18.95
CA GLN A 68 -29.52 8.66 -19.18
C GLN A 68 -30.20 9.75 -18.32
N ASN A 69 -31.53 9.70 -18.18
CA ASN A 69 -32.29 10.70 -17.39
C ASN A 69 -32.04 10.56 -15.88
N GLU A 70 -31.97 9.32 -15.37
CA GLU A 70 -31.71 9.06 -13.95
C GLU A 70 -30.29 9.47 -13.56
N THR A 71 -29.32 9.25 -14.44
CA THR A 71 -27.93 9.65 -14.22
C THR A 71 -27.81 11.17 -14.04
N LEU A 72 -28.52 11.95 -14.87
CA LEU A 72 -28.54 13.40 -14.74
C LEU A 72 -29.10 13.83 -13.37
N ALA A 73 -30.20 13.22 -12.94
CA ALA A 73 -30.84 13.53 -11.66
C ALA A 73 -29.90 13.22 -10.48
N ILE A 74 -29.17 12.10 -10.53
CA ILE A 74 -28.19 11.73 -9.48
C ILE A 74 -27.04 12.74 -9.42
N ILE A 75 -26.49 13.15 -10.57
CA ILE A 75 -25.39 14.11 -10.62
C ILE A 75 -25.83 15.46 -10.06
N VAL A 76 -26.96 15.99 -10.54
CA VAL A 76 -27.50 17.28 -10.10
C VAL A 76 -27.86 17.23 -8.62
N GLY A 77 -28.54 16.16 -8.19
CA GLY A 77 -28.90 15.95 -6.79
C GLY A 77 -27.68 15.88 -5.88
N GLY A 78 -26.66 15.10 -6.26
CA GLY A 78 -25.41 14.98 -5.51
C GLY A 78 -24.65 16.31 -5.40
N ALA A 79 -24.55 17.06 -6.51
CA ALA A 79 -23.91 18.37 -6.51
C ALA A 79 -24.64 19.38 -5.61
N ALA A 80 -25.97 19.41 -5.68
CA ALA A 80 -26.79 20.27 -4.82
C ALA A 80 -26.61 19.91 -3.33
N LEU A 81 -26.57 18.62 -3.00
CA LEU A 81 -26.37 18.12 -1.64
C LEU A 81 -25.03 18.60 -1.05
N ILE A 82 -23.95 18.49 -1.82
CA ILE A 82 -22.62 18.97 -1.42
C ILE A 82 -22.64 20.49 -1.25
N GLY A 83 -23.25 21.23 -2.18
CA GLY A 83 -23.39 22.68 -2.09
C GLY A 83 -24.12 23.12 -0.82
N VAL A 84 -25.22 22.45 -0.47
CA VAL A 84 -25.99 22.70 0.77
C VAL A 84 -25.17 22.37 2.01
N LEU A 85 -24.42 21.26 2.03
CA LEU A 85 -23.55 20.90 3.14
C LEU A 85 -22.45 21.95 3.37
N VAL A 86 -21.77 22.38 2.31
CA VAL A 86 -20.71 23.39 2.39
C VAL A 86 -21.28 24.74 2.82
N TRP A 87 -22.37 25.18 2.19
CA TRP A 87 -23.06 26.41 2.56
C TRP A 87 -23.50 26.38 4.02
N GLY A 88 -24.12 25.28 4.47
CA GLY A 88 -24.55 25.09 5.85
C GLY A 88 -23.41 25.13 6.85
N ALA A 89 -22.27 24.50 6.53
CA ALA A 89 -21.08 24.53 7.37
C ALA A 89 -20.50 25.94 7.51
N VAL A 90 -20.32 26.64 6.38
CA VAL A 90 -19.85 28.05 6.36
C VAL A 90 -20.82 28.93 7.14
N ARG A 91 -22.12 28.73 6.93
CA ARG A 91 -23.17 29.48 7.59
C ARG A 91 -23.18 29.27 9.10
N ALA A 92 -23.00 28.04 9.57
CA ALA A 92 -22.92 27.70 10.99
C ALA A 92 -21.66 28.25 11.66
N TYR A 93 -20.56 28.39 10.92
CA TYR A 93 -19.32 28.96 11.44
C TYR A 93 -19.36 30.49 11.52
N THR A 94 -20.11 31.14 10.63
CA THR A 94 -20.15 32.61 10.48
C THR A 94 -21.27 33.29 11.27
N ARG A 95 -22.15 32.52 11.93
CA ARG A 95 -23.28 32.98 12.74
C ARG A 95 -23.08 32.58 14.18
#